data_AF-A0AB38F5T0-F1
#
_entry.id   AF-A0AB38F5T0-F1
#
_cell.length_a   1.000
_cell.length_b   1.000
_cell.length_c   1.000
_cell.angle_alpha   90.00
_cell.angle_beta   90.00
_cell.angle_gamma   90.00
#
_symmetry.space_group_name_H-M   'P 1'
#
loop_
_entity.id
_entity.type
_entity.pdbx_description
1 polymer ?
#
loop_
_entity_poly.entity_id
_entity_poly.type
_entity_poly.pdbx_seq_one_letter_code
_entity_poly.pdbx_strand_id
1 'polypeptide(L)'
;MRCGSLTRRLALQRICESHRNPAVESFIHLPDRANIDLVNILLVSGSTRATSTNAAALASIAESAPPTATTTIYRGLSTLPAFNPDDDHDPLPDEVFALRQLIRDAGIVLFCTPEYAGTLPGSFKNLLDWTVGGTEMTDKPVAWINVAAPGRGHGAVSTLETVLGYVGARLLRSACIAVPVGRDAVDGKGEIRNEHVAQSLAQIWSQVG
;
A
#
# COMPACT_ATOMS: atom_id res chain seq x y z
N MET A 1 40.86 17.87 -41.88
CA MET A 1 41.17 16.47 -42.28
C MET A 1 40.21 15.52 -41.55
N ARG A 2 39.77 14.44 -42.22
CA ARG A 2 38.64 13.50 -41.93
C ARG A 2 37.28 14.04 -42.46
N CYS A 3 36.75 13.61 -43.63
CA CYS A 3 36.25 12.30 -44.12
C CYS A 3 34.89 11.92 -43.48
N GLY A 4 33.75 12.24 -44.11
CA GLY A 4 32.86 11.36 -44.91
C GLY A 4 31.41 11.55 -44.38
N SER A 5 30.28 11.44 -45.07
CA SER A 5 29.90 10.96 -46.40
C SER A 5 28.45 11.41 -46.74
N LEU A 6 28.22 11.75 -48.02
CA LEU A 6 27.05 11.54 -48.89
C LEU A 6 25.59 11.73 -48.36
N THR A 7 24.81 12.67 -48.90
CA THR A 7 24.01 12.63 -50.17
C THR A 7 22.77 11.74 -50.11
N ARG A 8 21.57 12.34 -50.30
CA ARG A 8 20.41 11.88 -51.10
C ARG A 8 19.07 12.34 -50.50
N ARG A 9 18.52 13.45 -50.99
CA ARG A 9 17.08 13.72 -50.97
C ARG A 9 16.72 14.38 -52.29
N LEU A 10 16.08 13.61 -53.17
CA LEU A 10 15.20 14.00 -54.28
C LEU A 10 15.38 13.03 -55.45
N ALA A 11 14.60 11.95 -55.42
CA ALA A 11 14.04 11.24 -56.57
C ALA A 11 13.55 9.88 -56.05
N LEU A 12 12.23 9.71 -55.96
CA LEU A 12 11.45 8.45 -56.01
C LEU A 12 10.06 8.70 -55.38
N GLN A 13 9.32 9.67 -55.94
CA GLN A 13 7.89 9.87 -55.67
C GLN A 13 7.02 9.39 -56.86
N ARG A 14 7.58 8.53 -57.71
CA ARG A 14 6.91 7.81 -58.80
C ARG A 14 7.68 6.53 -59.01
N ILE A 15 7.29 5.45 -58.33
CA ILE A 15 7.31 4.00 -58.69
C ILE A 15 6.96 3.29 -57.37
N CYS A 16 5.67 3.07 -57.09
CA CYS A 16 5.17 1.99 -56.23
C CYS A 16 3.63 1.88 -56.34
N GLU A 17 3.11 2.03 -57.57
CA GLU A 17 1.78 1.56 -57.95
C GLU A 17 1.96 0.33 -58.86
N SER A 18 2.48 -0.77 -58.32
CA SER A 18 2.33 -2.09 -58.93
C SER A 18 2.84 -3.16 -57.97
N HIS A 19 1.98 -4.14 -57.68
CA HIS A 19 2.17 -5.30 -56.79
C HIS A 19 1.71 -5.12 -55.34
N ARG A 20 0.37 -5.05 -55.17
CA ARG A 20 -0.29 -5.60 -53.98
C ARG A 20 -0.13 -7.12 -54.00
N ASN A 21 0.70 -7.65 -53.11
CA ASN A 21 0.73 -9.07 -52.77
C ASN A 21 -0.08 -9.25 -51.46
N PRO A 22 -1.23 -9.97 -51.46
CA PRO A 22 -2.14 -9.97 -50.32
C PRO A 22 -1.72 -10.90 -49.15
N ALA A 23 -0.43 -11.24 -49.00
CA ALA A 23 -0.01 -12.30 -48.07
C ALA A 23 1.13 -11.94 -47.10
N VAL A 24 1.43 -10.65 -46.87
CA VAL A 24 2.45 -10.25 -45.88
C VAL A 24 2.09 -8.95 -45.15
N GLU A 25 0.96 -8.94 -44.43
CA GLU A 25 0.75 -8.01 -43.31
C GLU A 25 1.02 -8.77 -42.01
N SER A 26 2.30 -9.02 -41.71
CA SER A 26 2.71 -9.33 -40.35
C SER A 26 2.59 -8.05 -39.53
N PHE A 27 1.47 -7.90 -38.85
CA PHE A 27 1.27 -6.90 -37.80
C PHE A 27 2.35 -7.06 -36.75
N ILE A 28 3.36 -6.18 -36.78
CA ILE A 28 4.14 -5.89 -35.58
C ILE A 28 3.21 -5.02 -34.72
N HIS A 29 2.39 -5.68 -33.92
CA HIS A 29 1.70 -5.04 -32.81
C HIS A 29 2.78 -4.60 -31.83
N LEU A 30 3.19 -3.33 -31.91
CA LEU A 30 3.81 -2.65 -30.78
C LEU A 30 2.82 -2.82 -29.62
N PRO A 31 3.20 -3.45 -28.49
CA PRO A 31 2.28 -3.55 -27.38
C PRO A 31 1.85 -2.13 -27.02
N ASP A 32 0.53 -1.96 -26.97
CA ASP A 32 -0.10 -0.79 -26.39
C ASP A 32 0.61 -0.50 -25.06
N ARG A 33 0.92 0.77 -24.76
CA ARG A 33 1.59 1.11 -23.49
C ARG A 33 0.72 0.53 -22.39
N ALA A 34 1.18 -0.56 -21.77
CA ALA A 34 0.41 -1.29 -20.79
C ALA A 34 -0.17 -0.28 -19.81
N ASN A 35 -1.50 -0.17 -19.79
CA ASN A 35 -2.20 0.49 -18.71
C ASN A 35 -1.94 -0.40 -17.49
N ILE A 36 -0.86 -0.10 -16.77
CA ILE A 36 -0.49 -0.80 -15.56
C ILE A 36 -1.58 -0.39 -14.57
N ASP A 37 -2.49 -1.31 -14.24
CA ASP A 37 -3.47 -1.07 -13.18
C ASP A 37 -2.69 -0.83 -11.88
N LEU A 38 -2.61 0.44 -11.48
CA LEU A 38 -1.86 0.83 -10.30
C LEU A 38 -2.60 0.38 -9.05
N VAL A 39 -1.92 -0.42 -8.21
CA VAL A 39 -2.47 -0.83 -6.92
C VAL A 39 -2.32 0.33 -5.93
N ASN A 40 -3.45 0.88 -5.48
CA ASN A 40 -3.47 1.90 -4.43
C ASN A 40 -3.50 1.26 -3.04
N ILE A 41 -2.50 1.55 -2.20
CA ILE A 41 -2.37 0.98 -0.86
C ILE A 41 -2.42 2.09 0.20
N LEU A 42 -3.35 1.96 1.14
CA LEU A 42 -3.39 2.78 2.35
C LEU A 42 -2.55 2.12 3.45
N LEU A 43 -1.55 2.84 3.94
CA LEU A 43 -0.66 2.41 5.01
C LEU A 43 -1.10 3.04 6.34
N VAL A 44 -1.47 2.22 7.32
CA VAL A 44 -2.03 2.68 8.60
C VAL A 44 -1.18 2.19 9.77
N SER A 45 -0.46 3.11 10.42
CA SER A 45 0.26 2.81 11.66
C SER A 45 -0.73 2.83 12.84
N GLY A 46 -0.69 1.82 13.71
CA GLY A 46 -1.43 1.80 14.97
C GLY A 46 -0.74 2.56 16.12
N SER A 47 0.38 3.22 15.85
CA SER A 47 1.18 3.92 16.86
C SER A 47 1.06 5.44 16.73
N THR A 48 0.85 6.13 17.85
CA THR A 48 0.86 7.60 17.95
C THR A 48 2.21 8.18 18.37
N ARG A 49 3.22 7.32 18.61
CA ARG A 49 4.57 7.77 19.01
C ARG A 49 5.28 8.43 17.83
N ALA A 50 5.93 9.57 18.09
CA ALA A 50 6.75 10.26 17.09
C ALA A 50 7.87 9.35 16.53
N THR A 51 8.53 8.59 17.40
CA THR A 51 9.57 7.60 17.04
C THR A 51 9.02 6.18 17.11
N SER A 52 8.15 5.83 16.16
CA SER A 52 7.53 4.51 16.09
C SER A 52 8.24 3.59 15.09
N THR A 53 8.63 2.40 15.56
CA THR A 53 9.10 1.31 14.69
C THR A 53 8.06 0.89 13.65
N ASN A 54 6.78 0.96 14.00
CA ASN A 54 5.69 0.54 13.10
C ASN A 54 5.48 1.59 12.00
N ALA A 55 5.56 2.88 12.34
CA ALA A 55 5.52 3.95 11.35
C ALA A 55 6.75 3.93 10.43
N ALA A 56 7.94 3.67 10.99
CA ALA A 56 9.18 3.51 10.25
C ALA A 56 9.10 2.37 9.23
N ALA A 57 8.57 1.21 9.62
CA ALA A 57 8.39 0.09 8.71
C ALA A 57 7.46 0.43 7.53
N LEU A 58 6.33 1.10 7.80
CA LEU A 58 5.42 1.55 6.74
C LEU A 58 6.08 2.58 5.81
N ALA A 59 6.91 3.48 6.34
CA ALA A 59 7.67 4.41 5.51
C ALA A 59 8.63 3.66 4.56
N SER A 60 9.35 2.65 5.06
CA SER A 60 10.22 1.81 4.23
C SER A 60 9.44 1.00 3.17
N ILE A 61 8.18 0.63 3.43
CA ILE A 61 7.30 0.02 2.40
C ILE A 61 6.97 1.02 1.32
N ALA A 62 6.57 2.23 1.70
CA ALA A 62 6.26 3.30 0.75
C ALA A 62 7.47 3.62 -0.16
N GLU A 63 8.67 3.69 0.42
CA GLU A 63 9.91 3.94 -0.31
C GLU A 63 10.30 2.82 -1.27
N SER A 64 9.92 1.58 -0.97
CA SER A 64 10.21 0.40 -1.78
C SER A 64 9.06 0.01 -2.73
N ALA A 65 8.06 0.88 -2.90
CA ALA A 65 6.92 0.60 -3.76
C ALA A 65 7.35 0.39 -5.22
N PRO A 66 6.89 -0.68 -5.88
CA PRO A 66 7.14 -0.87 -7.30
C PRO A 66 6.42 0.19 -8.14
N PRO A 67 6.82 0.41 -9.40
CA PRO A 67 6.13 1.35 -10.30
C PRO A 67 4.65 1.03 -10.55
N THR A 68 4.22 -0.19 -10.22
CA THR A 68 2.84 -0.69 -10.33
C THR A 68 1.99 -0.38 -9.10
N ALA A 69 2.53 0.31 -8.09
CA ALA A 69 1.81 0.62 -6.86
C ALA A 69 1.97 2.08 -6.44
N THR A 70 0.92 2.60 -5.80
CA THR A 70 0.93 3.91 -5.14
C THR A 70 0.58 3.72 -3.67
N THR A 71 1.32 4.37 -2.78
CA THR A 71 1.09 4.26 -1.34
C THR A 71 0.69 5.59 -0.73
N THR A 72 -0.31 5.57 0.16
CA THR A 72 -0.69 6.72 0.99
C THR A 72 -0.51 6.36 2.46
N ILE A 73 0.25 7.15 3.22
CA ILE A 73 0.40 6.95 4.67
C ILE A 73 -0.65 7.77 5.40
N TYR A 74 -1.51 7.09 6.17
CA TYR A 74 -2.47 7.75 7.06
C TYR A 74 -1.76 8.32 8.30
N ARG A 75 -1.96 9.61 8.57
CA ARG A 75 -1.33 10.34 9.70
C ARG A 75 -2.34 10.91 10.71
N GLY A 76 -3.64 10.71 10.50
CA GLY A 76 -4.70 11.30 11.32
C GLY A 76 -5.05 10.53 12.61
N LEU A 77 -4.28 9.51 13.00
CA LEU A 77 -4.66 8.62 14.10
C LEU A 77 -4.93 9.36 15.43
N SER A 78 -4.15 10.40 15.73
CA SER A 78 -4.28 11.17 16.97
C SER A 78 -5.35 12.26 16.90
N THR A 79 -5.91 12.54 15.72
CA THR A 79 -6.91 13.62 15.52
C THR A 79 -8.33 13.07 15.43
N LEU A 80 -8.51 11.76 15.30
CA LEU A 80 -9.83 11.13 15.31
C LEU A 80 -10.53 11.40 16.66
N PRO A 81 -11.80 11.84 16.64
CA PRO A 81 -12.60 11.91 17.85
C PRO A 81 -12.80 10.51 18.44
N ALA A 82 -13.11 10.44 19.74
CA ALA A 82 -13.52 9.18 20.35
C ALA A 82 -14.77 8.66 19.62
N PHE A 83 -14.79 7.37 19.30
CA PHE A 83 -15.92 6.74 18.63
C PHE A 83 -17.17 6.88 19.49
N ASN A 84 -18.20 7.44 18.87
CA ASN A 84 -19.54 7.55 19.43
C ASN A 84 -20.52 7.20 18.31
N PRO A 85 -21.33 6.13 18.43
CA PRO A 85 -22.26 5.74 17.38
C PRO A 85 -23.33 6.80 17.10
N ASP A 86 -23.63 7.69 18.07
CA ASP A 86 -24.56 8.80 17.86
C ASP A 86 -23.99 9.83 16.88
N ASP A 87 -22.66 9.90 16.71
CA ASP A 87 -21.97 10.80 15.78
C ASP A 87 -21.70 10.15 14.41
N ASP A 88 -22.10 8.88 14.20
CA ASP A 88 -21.95 8.16 12.92
C ASP A 88 -23.15 8.39 11.99
N HIS A 89 -23.35 9.65 11.61
CA HIS A 89 -24.38 10.06 10.66
C HIS A 89 -23.90 11.27 9.85
N ASP A 90 -24.57 11.55 8.73
CA ASP A 90 -24.21 12.72 7.93
C ASP A 90 -24.70 14.03 8.59
N PRO A 91 -23.84 15.07 8.66
CA PRO A 91 -22.43 15.08 8.26
C PRO A 91 -21.52 14.42 9.32
N LEU A 92 -20.59 13.58 8.84
CA LEU A 92 -19.55 13.00 9.70
C LEU A 92 -18.53 14.06 10.16
N PRO A 93 -17.85 13.86 11.30
CA PRO A 93 -16.66 14.64 11.65
C PRO A 93 -15.61 14.59 10.53
N ASP A 94 -14.98 15.71 10.23
CA ASP A 94 -14.09 15.88 9.06
C ASP A 94 -12.97 14.82 9.02
N GLU A 95 -12.35 14.51 10.16
CA GLU A 95 -11.28 13.52 10.25
C GLU A 95 -11.78 12.09 10.00
N VAL A 96 -13.02 11.79 10.42
CA VAL A 96 -13.67 10.49 10.20
C VAL A 96 -14.05 10.35 8.73
N PHE A 97 -14.63 11.40 8.14
CA PHE A 97 -14.94 11.45 6.72
C PHE A 97 -13.67 11.22 5.87
N ALA A 98 -12.59 11.93 6.17
CA ALA A 98 -11.32 11.80 5.46
C ALA A 98 -10.71 10.39 5.60
N LEU A 99 -10.77 9.79 6.80
CA LEU A 99 -10.35 8.39 7.01
C LEU A 99 -11.17 7.44 6.12
N ARG A 100 -12.50 7.53 6.17
CA ARG A 100 -13.36 6.62 5.40
C ARG A 100 -13.19 6.80 3.89
N GLN A 101 -12.94 8.02 3.40
CA GLN A 101 -12.59 8.25 1.99
C GLN A 101 -11.30 7.52 1.61
N LEU A 102 -10.23 7.67 2.40
CA LEU A 102 -8.96 6.99 2.14
C LEU A 102 -9.11 5.46 2.10
N ILE A 103 -9.92 4.89 3.00
CA ILE A 103 -10.20 3.44 3.00
C ILE A 103 -10.97 3.02 1.75
N ARG A 104 -12.00 3.81 1.35
CA ARG A 104 -12.78 3.55 0.14
C ARG A 104 -11.90 3.53 -1.11
N ASP A 105 -11.07 4.56 -1.27
CA ASP A 105 -10.23 4.76 -2.46
C ASP A 105 -9.03 3.81 -2.54
N ALA A 106 -8.65 3.21 -1.41
CA ALA A 106 -7.58 2.22 -1.38
C ALA A 106 -8.02 0.89 -2.01
N GLY A 107 -7.20 0.32 -2.88
CA GLY A 107 -7.37 -1.07 -3.30
C GLY A 107 -7.06 -2.04 -2.16
N ILE A 108 -6.12 -1.68 -1.29
CA ILE A 108 -5.65 -2.51 -0.17
C ILE A 108 -5.37 -1.63 1.05
N VAL A 109 -5.71 -2.09 2.26
CA VAL A 109 -5.28 -1.44 3.51
C VAL A 109 -4.25 -2.31 4.22
N LEU A 110 -3.07 -1.74 4.48
CA LEU A 110 -1.98 -2.39 5.19
C LEU A 110 -1.82 -1.76 6.59
N PHE A 111 -2.11 -2.55 7.61
CA PHE A 111 -2.00 -2.12 9.01
C PHE A 111 -0.63 -2.48 9.58
N CYS A 112 -0.01 -1.58 10.35
CA CYS A 112 1.17 -1.90 11.16
C CYS A 112 1.00 -1.42 12.58
N THR A 113 0.84 -2.35 13.53
CA THR A 113 0.40 -1.99 14.88
C THR A 113 1.30 -2.58 15.98
N PRO A 114 1.70 -1.77 16.98
CA PRO A 114 2.35 -2.28 18.17
C PRO A 114 1.33 -2.97 19.10
N GLU A 115 1.82 -3.57 20.19
CA GLU A 115 0.99 -4.13 21.25
C GLU A 115 1.11 -3.30 22.52
N TYR A 116 -0.02 -2.78 23.02
CA TYR A 116 -0.12 -2.06 24.28
C TYR A 116 -1.08 -2.79 25.22
N ALA A 117 -0.64 -3.01 26.46
CA ALA A 117 -1.39 -3.77 27.47
C ALA A 117 -1.90 -5.15 26.98
N GLY A 118 -1.14 -5.80 26.08
CA GLY A 118 -1.49 -7.12 25.54
C GLY A 118 -2.48 -7.12 24.38
N THR A 119 -2.87 -5.96 23.84
CA THR A 119 -3.81 -5.86 22.72
C THR A 119 -3.52 -4.63 21.84
N LEU A 120 -4.49 -4.23 21.01
CA LEU A 120 -4.44 -3.06 20.15
C LEU A 120 -4.29 -1.77 20.98
N PRO A 121 -3.50 -0.79 20.49
CA PRO A 121 -3.51 0.56 21.03
C PRO A 121 -4.91 1.18 20.98
N GLY A 122 -5.30 1.91 22.04
CA GLY A 122 -6.65 2.48 22.15
C GLY A 122 -7.04 3.41 20.99
N SER A 123 -6.13 4.28 20.55
CA SER A 123 -6.37 5.16 19.38
C SER A 123 -6.55 4.37 18.08
N PHE A 124 -5.82 3.27 17.92
CA PHE A 124 -5.95 2.41 16.75
C PHE A 124 -7.23 1.58 16.77
N LYS A 125 -7.62 1.09 17.95
CA LYS A 125 -8.93 0.46 18.12
C LYS A 125 -10.07 1.46 17.84
N ASN A 126 -9.94 2.71 18.29
CA ASN A 126 -10.87 3.79 18.00
C ASN A 126 -11.02 4.06 16.48
N LEU A 127 -9.90 4.06 15.74
CA LEU A 127 -9.93 4.13 14.28
C LEU A 127 -10.75 2.99 13.67
N LEU A 128 -10.55 1.75 14.14
CA LEU A 128 -11.31 0.60 13.64
C LEU A 128 -12.79 0.67 14.02
N ASP A 129 -13.12 1.21 15.19
CA ASP A 129 -14.51 1.42 15.61
C ASP A 129 -15.24 2.39 14.68
N TRP A 130 -14.56 3.44 14.20
CA TRP A 130 -15.10 4.32 13.14
C TRP A 130 -15.33 3.64 11.79
N THR A 131 -14.87 2.41 11.58
CA THR A 131 -15.19 1.63 10.36
C THR A 131 -16.41 0.71 10.52
N VAL A 132 -16.93 0.60 11.74
CA VAL A 132 -18.15 -0.17 12.02
C VAL A 132 -19.35 0.60 11.47
N GLY A 133 -20.33 -0.11 10.91
CA GLY A 133 -21.55 0.50 10.34
C GLY A 133 -21.39 1.00 8.90
N GLY A 134 -20.16 1.28 8.46
CA GLY A 134 -19.82 1.57 7.07
C GLY A 134 -19.62 0.31 6.22
N THR A 135 -19.52 0.49 4.90
CA THR A 135 -19.25 -0.60 3.93
C THR A 135 -17.83 -0.57 3.38
N GLU A 136 -17.02 0.43 3.76
CA GLU A 136 -15.67 0.63 3.22
C GLU A 136 -14.69 -0.51 3.52
N MET A 137 -14.95 -1.28 4.58
CA MET A 137 -14.14 -2.46 4.95
C MET A 137 -14.71 -3.78 4.40
N THR A 138 -15.96 -3.81 3.94
CA THR A 138 -16.60 -5.04 3.43
C THR A 138 -15.87 -5.53 2.18
N ASP A 139 -15.41 -6.79 2.19
CA ASP A 139 -14.59 -7.44 1.16
C ASP A 139 -13.27 -6.72 0.82
N LYS A 140 -12.94 -5.63 1.54
CA LYS A 140 -11.72 -4.85 1.36
C LYS A 140 -10.51 -5.75 1.61
N PRO A 141 -9.57 -5.87 0.65
CA PRO A 141 -8.32 -6.56 0.90
C PRO A 141 -7.54 -5.86 2.00
N VAL A 142 -7.16 -6.61 3.03
CA VAL A 142 -6.38 -6.09 4.14
C VAL A 142 -5.23 -7.02 4.47
N ALA A 143 -4.13 -6.46 4.94
CA ALA A 143 -3.01 -7.21 5.49
C ALA A 143 -2.46 -6.49 6.73
N TRP A 144 -1.68 -7.19 7.53
CA TRP A 144 -1.01 -6.59 8.68
C TRP A 144 0.47 -6.92 8.71
N ILE A 145 1.24 -6.00 9.29
CA ILE A 145 2.62 -6.22 9.70
C ILE A 145 2.70 -5.95 11.18
N ASN A 146 3.40 -6.81 11.90
CA ASN A 146 3.69 -6.56 13.30
C ASN A 146 5.18 -6.39 13.51
N VAL A 147 5.59 -5.16 13.84
CA VAL A 147 6.99 -4.82 14.12
C VAL A 147 7.15 -4.67 15.62
N ALA A 148 7.60 -5.73 16.27
CA ALA A 148 7.65 -5.86 17.73
C ALA A 148 8.89 -6.63 18.18
N ALA A 149 9.25 -6.48 19.46
CA ALA A 149 10.32 -7.27 20.06
C ALA A 149 10.00 -8.78 20.00
N PRO A 150 11.01 -9.67 19.95
CA PRO A 150 10.78 -11.11 19.93
C PRO A 150 9.81 -11.58 21.03
N GLY A 151 8.81 -12.39 20.66
CA GLY A 151 7.79 -12.90 21.57
C GLY A 151 6.70 -11.89 21.97
N ARG A 152 6.64 -10.72 21.33
CA ARG A 152 5.60 -9.71 21.52
C ARG A 152 4.74 -9.55 20.26
N GLY A 153 3.58 -8.91 20.39
CA GLY A 153 2.74 -8.51 19.26
C GLY A 153 1.58 -9.46 18.94
N HIS A 154 1.61 -10.69 19.47
CA HIS A 154 0.59 -11.71 19.21
C HIS A 154 -0.81 -11.26 19.66
N GLY A 155 -0.93 -10.56 20.80
CA GLY A 155 -2.21 -10.10 21.31
C GLY A 155 -2.82 -9.00 20.44
N ALA A 156 -2.00 -8.08 19.94
CA ALA A 156 -2.42 -7.06 19.00
C ALA A 156 -2.87 -7.67 17.66
N VAL A 157 -2.08 -8.59 17.08
CA VAL A 157 -2.42 -9.27 15.82
C VAL A 157 -3.71 -10.09 15.96
N SER A 158 -3.84 -10.90 17.02
CA SER A 158 -5.05 -11.71 17.24
C SER A 158 -6.30 -10.84 17.37
N THR A 159 -6.18 -9.71 18.07
CA THR A 159 -7.30 -8.76 18.23
C THR A 159 -7.60 -8.07 16.90
N LEU A 160 -6.57 -7.66 16.13
CA LEU A 160 -6.74 -7.07 14.82
C LEU A 160 -7.49 -8.00 13.86
N GLU A 161 -7.07 -9.26 13.75
CA GLU A 161 -7.75 -10.23 12.88
C GLU A 161 -9.20 -10.45 13.29
N THR A 162 -9.49 -10.45 14.61
CA THR A 162 -10.86 -10.55 15.12
C THR A 162 -11.71 -9.37 14.66
N VAL A 163 -11.19 -8.14 14.81
CA VAL A 163 -11.90 -6.92 14.39
C VAL A 163 -12.08 -6.87 12.88
N LEU A 164 -11.05 -7.21 12.10
CA LEU A 164 -11.12 -7.26 10.64
C LEU A 164 -12.15 -8.28 10.15
N GLY A 165 -12.25 -9.44 10.81
CA GLY A 165 -13.30 -10.42 10.54
C GLY A 165 -14.70 -9.89 10.86
N TYR A 166 -14.86 -9.15 11.95
CA TYR A 166 -16.14 -8.54 12.34
C TYR A 166 -16.65 -7.52 11.31
N VAL A 167 -15.76 -6.70 10.74
CA VAL A 167 -16.12 -5.69 9.71
C VAL A 167 -16.16 -6.27 8.28
N GLY A 168 -16.03 -7.59 8.13
CA GLY A 168 -16.12 -8.27 6.83
C GLY A 168 -14.95 -8.02 5.89
N ALA A 169 -13.77 -7.65 6.42
CA ALA A 169 -12.58 -7.43 5.59
C ALA A 169 -11.98 -8.76 5.11
N ARG A 170 -11.40 -8.74 3.91
CA ARG A 170 -10.75 -9.91 3.31
C ARG A 170 -9.26 -9.93 3.64
N LEU A 171 -8.92 -10.69 4.67
CA LEU A 171 -7.54 -10.81 5.14
C LEU A 171 -6.65 -11.58 4.14
N LEU A 172 -5.67 -10.89 3.56
CA LEU A 172 -4.62 -11.44 2.71
C LEU A 172 -3.54 -12.09 3.60
N ARG A 173 -3.82 -13.30 4.08
CA ARG A 173 -2.93 -14.00 5.03
C ARG A 173 -1.50 -14.19 4.52
N SER A 174 -1.31 -14.36 3.21
CA SER A 174 0.03 -14.49 2.61
C SER A 174 0.87 -13.20 2.69
N ALA A 175 0.21 -12.05 2.86
CA ALA A 175 0.83 -10.74 3.03
C ALA A 175 0.92 -10.32 4.52
N CYS A 176 0.53 -11.18 5.45
CA CYS A 176 0.57 -10.90 6.88
C CYS A 176 1.88 -11.39 7.52
N ILE A 177 2.69 -10.47 8.06
CA ILE A 177 4.06 -10.80 8.48
C ILE A 177 4.36 -10.23 9.87
N ALA A 178 4.87 -11.09 10.76
CA ALA A 178 5.49 -10.68 12.01
C ALA A 178 7.00 -10.48 11.79
N VAL A 179 7.50 -9.30 12.14
CA VAL A 179 8.89 -8.91 11.93
C VAL A 179 9.52 -8.62 13.30
N PRO A 180 10.23 -9.61 13.88
CA PRO A 180 10.79 -9.47 15.22
C PRO A 180 11.98 -8.51 15.20
N VAL A 181 11.80 -7.31 15.76
CA VAL A 181 12.85 -6.29 15.87
C VAL A 181 12.88 -5.66 17.25
N GLY A 182 14.09 -5.40 17.75
CA GLY A 182 14.30 -4.61 18.95
C GLY A 182 13.92 -3.14 18.75
N ARG A 183 13.76 -2.39 19.85
CA ARG A 183 13.46 -0.94 19.78
C ARG A 183 14.61 -0.11 19.20
N ASP A 184 15.81 -0.64 19.31
CA ASP A 184 17.08 -0.14 18.78
C ASP A 184 17.25 -0.37 17.27
N ALA A 185 16.31 -1.07 16.62
CA ALA A 185 16.32 -1.29 15.17
C ALA A 185 15.96 -0.04 14.35
N VAL A 186 15.45 1.00 14.99
CA VAL A 186 15.18 2.31 14.36
C VAL A 186 16.40 3.20 14.58
N ASP A 187 16.99 3.67 13.49
CA ASP A 187 18.13 4.57 13.56
C ASP A 187 17.72 6.01 13.98
N GLY A 188 18.71 6.90 14.13
CA GLY A 188 18.46 8.30 14.50
C GLY A 188 17.63 9.10 13.49
N LYS A 189 17.37 8.56 12.30
CA LYS A 189 16.52 9.16 11.27
C LYS A 189 15.09 8.63 11.29
N GLY A 190 14.79 7.65 12.13
CA GLY A 190 13.47 7.03 12.17
C GLY A 190 13.30 5.92 11.12
N GLU A 191 14.38 5.42 10.54
CA GLU A 191 14.35 4.35 9.53
C GLU A 191 14.66 3.00 10.18
N ILE A 192 14.04 1.93 9.67
CA ILE A 192 14.43 0.56 10.04
C ILE A 192 15.37 0.03 8.97
N ARG A 193 16.67 0.03 9.24
CA ARG A 193 17.69 -0.55 8.35
C ARG A 193 17.97 -1.98 8.78
N ASN A 194 17.04 -2.87 8.45
CA ASN A 194 17.15 -4.28 8.75
C ASN A 194 16.82 -5.09 7.49
N GLU A 195 17.75 -5.93 7.06
CA GLU A 195 17.62 -6.73 5.83
C GLU A 195 16.44 -7.70 5.89
N HIS A 196 16.13 -8.27 7.06
CA HIS A 196 14.95 -9.11 7.24
C HIS A 196 13.64 -8.32 7.12
N VAL A 197 13.63 -7.06 7.57
CA VAL A 197 12.50 -6.16 7.34
C VAL A 197 12.36 -5.93 5.84
N ALA A 198 13.42 -5.48 5.16
CA ALA A 198 13.39 -5.25 3.71
C ALA A 198 12.94 -6.48 2.89
N GLN A 199 13.42 -7.69 3.23
CA GLN A 199 12.98 -8.93 2.59
C GLN A 199 11.50 -9.23 2.86
N SER A 200 11.04 -9.04 4.09
CA SER A 200 9.62 -9.18 4.46
C SER A 200 8.75 -8.19 3.69
N LEU A 201 9.21 -6.95 3.51
CA LEU A 201 8.51 -5.92 2.75
C LEU A 201 8.45 -6.26 1.24
N ALA A 202 9.52 -6.80 0.67
CA ALA A 202 9.53 -7.29 -0.71
C ALA A 202 8.54 -8.46 -0.92
N GLN A 203 8.41 -9.34 0.08
CA GLN A 203 7.41 -10.41 0.03
C GLN A 203 5.99 -9.84 -0.04
N ILE A 204 5.68 -8.76 0.70
CA ILE A 204 4.35 -8.14 0.65
C ILE A 204 4.02 -7.70 -0.77
N TRP A 205 4.95 -7.04 -1.47
CA TRP A 205 4.75 -6.61 -2.85
C TRP A 205 4.45 -7.75 -3.81
N SER A 206 5.00 -8.95 -3.59
CA SER A 206 4.67 -10.14 -4.39
C SER A 206 3.25 -10.70 -4.15
N GLN A 207 2.58 -10.27 -3.07
CA GLN A 207 1.27 -10.75 -2.65
C GLN A 207 0.16 -9.71 -2.84
N VAL A 208 0.53 -8.44 -2.99
CA VAL A 208 -0.41 -7.31 -3.12
C VAL A 208 -0.36 -6.64 -4.49
N GLY A 209 0.67 -6.91 -5.30
CA GLY A 209 0.89 -6.38 -6.65
C GLY A 209 0.62 -7.38 -7.76
#